data_AF-A0A7W1L130-F1
#
_entry.id   AF-A0A7W1L130-F1
#
_cell.length_a   1.000
_cell.length_b   1.000
_cell.length_c   1.000
_cell.angle_alpha   90.00
_cell.angle_beta   90.00
_cell.angle_gamma   90.00
#
_symmetry.space_group_name_H-M   'P 1'
#
loop_
_entity.id
_entity.type
_entity.pdbx_description
1 polymer ?
#
loop_
_entity_poly.entity_id
_entity_poly.type
_entity_poly.pdbx_seq_one_letter_code
_entity_poly.pdbx_strand_id
1 'polypeptide(L)' 'MAATITENPLRAGVRLERTAQPCVVVIFGASGDLTKRKLVPGLY' A
#
# COMPACT_ATOMS: atom_id res chain seq x y z
N MET A 1 14.39 6.29 19.07
CA MET A 1 15.41 6.43 17.99
C MET A 1 14.65 6.83 16.73
N ALA A 2 14.69 8.12 16.37
CA ALA A 2 13.86 8.70 15.31
C ALA A 2 14.50 8.45 13.94
N ALA A 3 13.75 7.88 13.00
CA ALA A 3 14.19 7.74 11.62
C ALA A 3 14.26 9.13 10.97
N THR A 4 15.46 9.59 10.62
CA THR A 4 15.68 10.81 9.84
C THR A 4 15.10 10.62 8.44
N ILE A 5 14.03 11.34 8.13
CA ILE A 5 13.35 11.29 6.83
C ILE A 5 14.17 12.15 5.86
N THR A 6 15.22 11.57 5.27
CA THR A 6 15.92 12.21 4.15
C THR A 6 14.98 12.14 2.95
N GLU A 7 14.38 13.29 2.57
CA GLU A 7 13.53 13.34 1.39
C GLU A 7 14.31 12.87 0.17
N ASN A 8 13.80 11.82 -0.49
CA ASN A 8 14.45 11.24 -1.65
C ASN A 8 14.41 12.26 -2.82
N PRO A 9 15.55 12.76 -3.30
CA PRO A 9 15.61 13.81 -4.33
C PRO A 9 15.01 13.37 -5.67
N LEU A 10 14.85 12.06 -5.90
CA LEU A 10 14.15 11.52 -7.08
C LEU A 10 12.62 11.74 -7.03
N ARG A 11 12.07 12.17 -5.89
CA ARG A 11 10.63 12.45 -5.72
C ARG A 11 10.25 13.91 -5.97
N ALA A 12 11.22 14.81 -6.18
CA ALA A 12 10.96 16.21 -6.44
C ALA A 12 10.23 16.40 -7.79
N GLY A 13 9.07 17.05 -7.78
CA GLY A 13 8.30 17.39 -8.98
C GLY A 13 7.39 16.27 -9.53
N VAL A 14 7.41 15.07 -8.97
CA VAL A 14 6.45 14.01 -9.31
C VAL A 14 5.18 14.27 -8.51
N ARG A 15 4.03 14.46 -9.18
CA ARG A 15 2.72 14.47 -8.51
C ARG A 15 2.52 13.08 -7.92
N LEU A 16 2.81 12.93 -6.63
CA LEU A 16 2.69 11.66 -5.94
C LEU A 16 1.25 11.17 -6.13
N GLU A 17 1.09 10.05 -6.81
CA GLU A 17 -0.09 9.19 -6.61
C GLU A 17 -0.31 9.10 -5.11
N ARG A 18 -1.55 9.28 -4.61
CA ARG A 18 -1.85 9.22 -3.17
C ARG A 18 -1.38 7.87 -2.67
N THR A 19 -0.17 7.84 -2.13
CA THR A 19 0.40 6.64 -1.55
C THR A 19 -0.37 6.44 -0.26
N ALA A 20 -1.07 5.31 -0.16
CA ALA A 20 -1.75 4.95 1.07
C ALA A 20 -0.73 4.99 2.22
N GLN A 21 -1.13 5.57 3.34
CA GLN A 21 -0.32 5.47 4.55
C GLN A 21 -0.17 4.00 4.93
N PRO A 22 0.95 3.60 5.54
CA PRO A 22 1.14 2.23 6.02
C PRO A 22 -0.04 1.81 6.90
N CYS A 23 -0.71 0.72 6.52
CA CYS A 23 -1.87 0.20 7.24
C CYS A 23 -1.87 -1.33 7.25
N VAL A 24 -2.68 -1.91 8.14
CA VAL A 24 -2.90 -3.35 8.24
C VAL A 24 -4.32 -3.66 7.79
N VAL A 25 -4.49 -4.65 6.91
CA VAL A 25 -5.79 -5.09 6.41
C VAL A 25 -6.03 -6.54 6.84
N VAL A 26 -7.18 -6.82 7.45
CA VAL A 26 -7.57 -8.17 7.87
C VAL A 26 -8.76 -8.63 7.05
N ILE A 27 -8.60 -9.70 6.26
CA ILE A 27 -9.65 -10.26 5.41
C ILE A 27 -10.15 -11.56 6.03
N PHE A 28 -11.38 -11.55 6.56
CA PHE A 28 -12.07 -12.76 7.00
C PHE A 28 -12.63 -13.51 5.77
N GLY A 29 -12.51 -14.84 5.77
CA GLY A 29 -12.89 -15.64 4.60
C GLY A 29 -11.88 -15.54 3.45
N ALA A 30 -10.58 -15.42 3.76
CA ALA A 30 -9.51 -15.27 2.78
C ALA A 30 -9.42 -16.41 1.74
N SER A 31 -10.01 -17.58 2.04
CA SER A 31 -10.09 -18.72 1.12
C SER A 31 -11.18 -18.59 0.04
N GLY A 32 -12.09 -17.62 0.20
CA GLY A 32 -13.24 -17.41 -0.67
C GLY A 32 -12.90 -16.92 -2.08
N ASP A 33 -13.85 -17.11 -3.00
CA ASP A 33 -13.71 -16.77 -4.41
C ASP A 33 -13.45 -15.27 -4.63
N LEU A 34 -14.15 -14.42 -3.88
CA LEU A 34 -13.98 -12.96 -3.95
C LEU A 34 -12.56 -12.53 -3.61
N THR A 35 -11.97 -13.13 -2.57
CA THR A 35 -10.61 -12.81 -2.14
C THR A 35 -9.61 -13.17 -3.24
N LYS A 36 -9.76 -14.36 -3.85
CA LYS A 36 -8.88 -14.84 -4.91
C LYS A 36 -9.01 -14.07 -6.21
N ARG A 37 -10.24 -13.73 -6.62
CA ARG A 37 -10.50 -13.14 -7.95
C ARG A 37 -10.45 -11.62 -7.95
N LYS A 38 -10.62 -10.94 -6.82
CA LYS A 38 -10.80 -9.48 -6.76
C LYS A 38 -9.95 -8.80 -5.69
N LEU A 39 -10.00 -9.27 -4.43
CA LEU A 39 -9.34 -8.52 -3.35
C LEU A 39 -7.82 -8.64 -3.42
N VAL A 40 -7.26 -9.85 -3.49
CA VAL A 40 -5.80 -10.05 -3.57
C VAL A 40 -5.22 -9.42 -4.83
N PRO A 41 -5.80 -9.62 -6.04
CA PRO A 41 -5.31 -8.95 -7.25
C PRO A 41 -5.40 -7.42 -7.23
N GLY A 42 -6.30 -6.84 -6.42
CA GLY A 42 -6.41 -5.39 -6.27
C GLY A 42 -5.43 -4.78 -5.26
N LEU A 43 -4.76 -5.62 -4.46
CA LEU A 43 -3.80 -5.21 -3.43
C LEU A 43 -2.33 -5.43 -3.82
N TYR A 44 -2.07 -6.21 -4.88
CA TYR A 44 -0.74 -6.40 -5.48
C TYR A 44 -0.50 -5.36 -6.57
#